data_AF-A0A954LMR2-F1
#
_entry.id   AF-A0A954LMR2-F1
#
_cell.length_a   1.000
_cell.length_b   1.000
_cell.length_c   1.000
_cell.angle_alpha   90.00
_cell.angle_beta   90.00
_cell.angle_gamma   90.00
#
_symmetry.space_group_name_H-M   'P 1'
#
loop_
_entity.id
_entity.type
_entity.pdbx_description
1 polymer ?
#
loop_
_entity_poly.entity_id
_entity_poly.type
_entity_poly.pdbx_seq_one_letter_code
_entity_poly.pdbx_strand_id
1 'polypeptide(L)'
;DGPMYAGLTGNMGRSAWLKQDGVSVVVVTAPEQPLGPAFAKTLGIDCAAMKYIALKSAAHFRASFEPISGSIFNVDAKAIHTHNFAELGHKKRRDFYPVEITDDWCAL
;
A
#
# COMPACT_ATOMS: atom_id res chain seq x y z
N ASP A 1 13.66 2.60 -9.35
CA ASP A 1 13.16 1.35 -9.98
C ASP A 1 11.64 1.35 -10.00
N GLY A 2 11.06 2.01 -11.00
CA GLY A 2 9.63 2.23 -11.11
C GLY A 2 9.36 3.46 -11.97
N PRO A 3 8.26 3.49 -12.74
CA PRO A 3 7.93 4.65 -13.59
C PRO A 3 7.49 5.87 -12.76
N MET A 4 6.88 5.65 -11.59
CA MET A 4 6.53 6.71 -10.67
C MET A 4 7.80 7.24 -9.99
N TYR A 5 8.02 8.55 -10.11
CA TYR A 5 9.24 9.24 -9.65
C TYR A 5 10.55 8.73 -10.27
N ALA A 6 10.50 8.21 -11.50
CA ALA A 6 11.69 7.83 -12.25
C ALA A 6 12.71 8.98 -12.33
N GLY A 7 13.97 8.70 -12.01
CA GLY A 7 15.07 9.66 -12.00
C GLY A 7 15.12 10.58 -10.77
N LEU A 8 14.12 10.55 -9.89
CA LEU A 8 14.14 11.30 -8.64
C LEU A 8 14.79 10.49 -7.51
N THR A 9 15.35 11.21 -6.54
CA THR A 9 15.89 10.63 -5.31
C THR A 9 14.85 10.73 -4.20
N GLY A 10 14.61 9.62 -3.50
CA GLY A 10 13.82 9.58 -2.27
C GLY A 10 14.69 9.29 -1.05
N ASN A 11 14.20 9.61 0.15
CA ASN A 11 14.89 9.35 1.41
C ASN A 11 13.87 8.97 2.48
N MET A 12 13.93 7.73 2.97
CA MET A 12 13.05 7.25 4.06
C MET A 12 13.68 7.41 5.46
N GLY A 13 14.78 8.17 5.56
CA GLY A 13 15.50 8.44 6.80
C GLY A 13 16.23 7.21 7.35
N ARG A 14 16.51 7.22 8.65
CA ARG A 14 17.11 6.06 9.34
C ARG A 14 16.18 4.88 9.19
N SER A 15 16.74 3.77 8.73
CA SER A 15 15.96 2.62 8.31
C SER A 15 16.63 1.34 8.74
N ALA A 16 15.83 0.31 9.04
CA ALA A 16 16.30 -0.97 9.49
C ALA A 16 15.51 -2.10 8.84
N TRP A 17 16.21 -3.17 8.46
CA TRP A 17 15.61 -4.44 8.08
C TRP A 17 15.62 -5.36 9.30
N LEU A 18 14.44 -5.57 9.90
CA LEU A 18 14.24 -6.46 11.03
C LEU A 18 13.82 -7.84 10.50
N LYS A 19 14.40 -8.89 11.08
CA LYS A 19 14.10 -10.29 10.76
C LYS A 19 13.73 -11.02 12.03
N GLN A 20 12.58 -11.67 12.03
CA GLN A 20 12.13 -12.49 13.15
C GLN A 20 11.22 -13.60 12.63
N ASP A 21 11.48 -14.84 13.04
CA ASP A 21 10.63 -16.02 12.78
C ASP A 21 10.19 -16.16 11.30
N GLY A 22 11.13 -15.88 10.38
CA GLY A 22 10.88 -15.94 8.93
C GLY A 22 10.15 -14.73 8.32
N VAL A 23 9.77 -13.74 9.15
CA VAL A 23 9.16 -12.49 8.71
C VAL A 23 10.23 -11.40 8.57
N SER A 24 10.17 -10.67 7.46
CA SER A 24 11.01 -9.50 7.21
C SER A 24 10.17 -8.23 7.30
N VAL A 25 10.61 -7.28 8.13
CA VAL A 25 9.96 -5.97 8.30
C VAL A 25 10.96 -4.87 8.01
N VAL A 26 10.58 -3.94 7.15
CA VAL A 26 11.33 -2.73 6.88
C VAL A 26 10.73 -1.60 7.70
N VAL A 27 11.53 -1.02 8.61
CA VAL A 27 11.14 0.11 9.46
C VAL A 27 11.89 1.34 8.98
N VAL A 28 11.17 2.46 8.85
CA VAL A 28 11.69 3.74 8.34
C VAL A 28 11.25 4.89 9.25
N THR A 29 12.05 5.95 9.34
CA THR A 29 11.71 7.14 10.14
C THR A 29 11.04 8.25 9.36
N ALA A 30 11.30 8.37 8.05
CA ALA A 30 10.62 9.34 7.19
C ALA A 30 9.53 8.60 6.38
N PRO A 31 8.25 9.01 6.50
CA PRO A 31 7.15 8.32 5.85
C PRO A 31 7.20 8.51 4.34
N GLU A 32 7.18 7.40 3.62
CA GLU A 32 7.14 7.36 2.15
C GLU A 32 6.36 6.10 1.72
N GLN A 33 5.73 6.14 0.56
CA GLN A 33 5.07 4.95 0.02
C GLN A 33 6.11 3.98 -0.55
N PRO A 34 5.90 2.65 -0.42
CA PRO A 34 6.76 1.70 -1.10
C PRO A 34 6.38 1.64 -2.59
N LEU A 35 6.85 2.61 -3.35
CA LEU A 35 6.53 2.81 -4.77
C LEU A 35 7.28 1.85 -5.70
N GLY A 36 8.38 1.27 -5.23
CA GLY A 36 9.18 0.31 -5.98
C GLY A 36 10.27 -0.34 -5.11
N PRO A 37 11.00 -1.34 -5.66
CA PRO A 37 12.00 -2.10 -4.92
C PRO A 37 13.29 -1.33 -4.61
N ALA A 38 13.49 -0.15 -5.20
CA ALA A 38 14.73 0.62 -5.06
C ALA A 38 15.14 0.86 -3.61
N PHE A 39 14.19 1.25 -2.75
CA PHE A 39 14.47 1.47 -1.34
C PHE A 39 14.86 0.17 -0.61
N ALA A 40 14.12 -0.92 -0.84
CA ALA A 40 14.41 -2.21 -0.22
C ALA A 40 15.82 -2.71 -0.61
N LYS A 41 16.25 -2.49 -1.86
CA LYS A 41 17.61 -2.81 -2.32
C LYS A 41 18.70 -2.07 -1.53
N THR A 42 18.46 -0.84 -1.07
CA THR A 42 19.43 -0.11 -0.23
C THR A 42 19.69 -0.79 1.12
N LEU A 43 18.76 -1.63 1.58
CA LEU A 43 18.89 -2.45 2.79
C LEU A 43 19.38 -3.88 2.50
N GLY A 44 19.76 -4.17 1.25
CA GLY A 44 20.18 -5.49 0.80
C GLY A 44 19.04 -6.48 0.57
N ILE A 45 17.81 -6.00 0.39
CA ILE A 45 16.63 -6.83 0.18
C ILE A 45 16.37 -6.98 -1.31
N ASP A 46 16.40 -8.22 -1.80
CA ASP A 46 15.86 -8.56 -3.10
C ASP A 46 14.38 -8.94 -2.98
N CYS A 47 13.51 -8.03 -3.40
CA CYS A 47 12.06 -8.27 -3.40
C CYS A 47 11.66 -9.45 -4.30
N ALA A 48 12.35 -9.69 -5.42
CA ALA A 48 11.99 -10.78 -6.35
C ALA A 48 12.27 -12.17 -5.78
N ALA A 49 13.15 -12.26 -4.77
CA ALA A 49 13.44 -13.50 -4.05
C ALA A 49 12.46 -13.79 -2.91
N MET A 50 11.53 -12.87 -2.60
CA MET A 50 10.56 -13.03 -1.51
C MET A 50 9.36 -13.84 -1.96
N LYS A 51 8.89 -14.77 -1.12
CA LYS A 51 7.67 -15.56 -1.39
C LYS A 51 6.40 -14.70 -1.36
N TYR A 52 6.36 -13.71 -0.48
CA TYR A 52 5.27 -12.76 -0.34
C TYR A 52 5.83 -11.37 -0.05
N ILE A 53 5.18 -10.35 -0.58
CA ILE A 53 5.49 -8.94 -0.30
C ILE A 53 4.20 -8.26 0.12
N ALA A 54 4.19 -7.65 1.31
CA ALA A 54 3.10 -6.81 1.78
C ALA A 54 3.50 -5.34 1.64
N LEU A 55 2.65 -4.54 1.00
CA LEU A 55 2.92 -3.12 0.73
C LEU A 55 1.78 -2.26 1.27
N LYS A 56 2.10 -1.14 1.91
CA LYS A 56 1.10 -0.10 2.24
C LYS A 56 0.81 0.74 0.99
N SER A 57 0.06 0.17 0.06
CA SER A 57 -0.35 0.86 -1.17
C SER A 57 -1.62 0.22 -1.74
N ALA A 58 -2.43 0.99 -2.46
CA ALA A 58 -3.66 0.51 -3.10
C ALA A 58 -3.52 0.38 -4.63
N ALA A 59 -2.67 1.20 -5.27
CA ALA A 59 -2.60 1.28 -6.73
C ALA A 59 -1.16 1.44 -7.24
N HIS A 60 -0.47 2.49 -6.81
CA HIS A 60 0.81 2.91 -7.41
C HIS A 60 1.91 1.85 -7.36
N PHE A 61 1.86 0.92 -6.39
CA PHE A 61 2.86 -0.16 -6.30
C PHE A 61 2.87 -1.06 -7.55
N ARG A 62 1.74 -1.22 -8.25
CA ARG A 62 1.60 -2.16 -9.37
C ARG A 62 2.62 -1.89 -10.46
N ALA A 63 2.82 -0.62 -10.80
CA ALA A 63 3.73 -0.23 -11.87
C ALA A 63 5.19 -0.70 -11.65
N SER A 64 5.60 -0.96 -10.40
CA SER A 64 6.96 -1.40 -10.06
C SER A 64 7.04 -2.83 -9.54
N PHE A 65 5.98 -3.35 -8.90
CA PHE A 65 5.98 -4.67 -8.26
C PHE A 65 5.21 -5.73 -9.04
N GLU A 66 4.23 -5.36 -9.88
CA GLU A 66 3.47 -6.31 -10.70
C GLU A 66 4.37 -7.15 -11.62
N PRO A 67 5.43 -6.61 -12.28
CA PRO A 67 6.31 -7.41 -13.12
C PRO A 67 7.08 -8.51 -12.39
N ILE A 68 7.21 -8.42 -11.06
CA ILE A 68 7.89 -9.43 -10.21
C ILE A 68 6.91 -10.20 -9.33
N SER A 69 5.60 -10.00 -9.51
CA SER A 69 4.55 -10.62 -8.71
C SER A 69 3.77 -11.65 -9.53
N GLY A 70 3.36 -12.75 -8.89
CA GLY A 70 2.43 -13.72 -9.49
C GLY A 70 0.97 -13.27 -9.32
N SER A 71 0.42 -13.49 -8.13
CA SER A 71 -0.95 -13.06 -7.78
C SER A 71 -0.91 -11.84 -6.87
N ILE A 72 -1.78 -10.86 -7.12
CA ILE A 72 -1.90 -9.64 -6.32
C ILE A 72 -3.26 -9.63 -5.64
N PHE A 73 -3.24 -9.53 -4.31
CA PHE A 73 -4.44 -9.44 -3.47
C PHE A 73 -4.51 -8.06 -2.83
N ASN A 74 -5.61 -7.34 -3.05
CA ASN A 74 -5.91 -6.14 -2.28
C ASN A 74 -6.48 -6.58 -0.93
N VAL A 75 -5.79 -6.21 0.15
CA VAL A 75 -6.19 -6.56 1.51
C VAL A 75 -6.73 -5.31 2.20
N ASP A 76 -7.99 -5.37 2.63
CA ASP A 76 -8.53 -4.34 3.52
C ASP A 76 -8.04 -4.59 4.95
N ALA A 77 -6.86 -4.05 5.26
CA ALA A 77 -6.30 -4.12 6.59
C ALA A 77 -7.06 -3.18 7.54
N LYS A 78 -7.27 -3.61 8.79
CA LYS A 78 -7.91 -2.80 9.84
C LYS A 78 -7.08 -1.54 10.12
N ALA A 79 -7.37 -0.48 9.38
CA ALA A 79 -6.64 0.79 9.37
C ALA A 79 -7.58 1.94 8.94
N ILE A 80 -7.05 3.17 8.92
CA ILE A 80 -7.83 4.38 8.63
C ILE A 80 -8.24 4.57 7.15
N HIS A 81 -7.88 3.63 6.26
CA HIS A 81 -8.10 3.72 4.81
C HIS A 81 -8.92 2.53 4.28
N THR A 82 -9.89 2.06 5.06
CA THR A 82 -10.83 1.03 4.58
C THR A 82 -11.65 1.53 3.40
N HIS A 83 -11.97 0.60 2.49
CA HIS A 83 -12.90 0.87 1.39
C HIS A 83 -14.37 0.64 1.81
N ASN A 84 -14.61 0.17 3.04
CA ASN A 84 -15.94 0.19 3.64
C ASN A 84 -16.24 1.60 4.19
N PHE A 85 -16.77 2.46 3.33
CA PHE A 85 -17.08 3.85 3.68
C PHE A 85 -18.09 4.00 4.84
N ALA A 86 -18.89 2.97 5.14
CA ALA A 86 -19.81 2.95 6.27
C ALA A 86 -19.08 2.84 7.62
N GLU A 87 -17.87 2.26 7.65
CA GLU A 87 -17.04 2.12 8.86
C GLU A 87 -16.25 3.40 9.19
N LEU A 88 -16.16 4.34 8.26
CA LEU A 88 -15.41 5.58 8.46
C LEU A 88 -16.16 6.51 9.45
N GLY A 89 -15.54 6.79 10.60
CA GLY A 89 -16.09 7.58 11.71
C GLY A 89 -16.24 9.09 11.47
N HIS A 90 -16.77 9.51 10.32
CA HIS A 90 -16.98 10.92 10.00
C HIS A 90 -18.16 11.51 10.78
N LYS A 91 -17.90 12.50 11.63
CA LYS A 91 -18.95 13.17 12.45
C LYS A 91 -19.70 14.29 11.73
N LYS A 92 -19.10 14.86 10.67
CA LYS A 92 -19.65 15.96 9.88
C LYS A 92 -19.54 15.61 8.41
N ARG A 93 -20.41 14.71 7.95
CA ARG A 93 -20.53 14.40 6.53
C ARG A 93 -21.94 14.71 6.06
N ARG A 94 -22.07 14.97 4.76
CA ARG A 94 -23.36 14.99 4.07
C ARG A 94 -23.63 13.60 3.53
N ASP A 95 -24.88 13.29 3.24
CA ASP A 95 -25.23 12.05 2.53
C ASP A 95 -24.54 12.02 1.17
N PHE A 96 -23.91 10.89 0.84
CA PHE A 96 -23.18 10.70 -0.40
C PHE A 96 -23.15 9.23 -0.81
N TYR A 97 -23.39 8.99 -2.11
CA TYR A 97 -23.14 7.69 -2.71
C TYR A 97 -21.66 7.29 -2.54
N PRO A 98 -21.32 6.05 -2.10
CA PRO A 98 -22.19 4.89 -1.99
C PRO A 98 -22.70 4.55 -0.57
N VAL A 99 -22.61 5.44 0.42
CA VAL A 99 -22.89 5.05 1.82
C VAL A 99 -24.38 5.03 2.13
N GLU A 100 -25.13 5.99 1.61
CA GLU A 100 -26.57 6.11 1.81
C GLU A 100 -27.38 5.56 0.61
N ILE A 101 -26.88 4.54 -0.12
CA ILE A 101 -27.67 3.89 -1.19
C ILE A 101 -28.91 3.24 -0.55
N THR A 102 -30.06 3.88 -0.76
CA THR A 102 -31.38 3.34 -0.46
C THR A 102 -31.90 2.57 -1.67
N ASP A 103 -32.76 1.57 -1.44
CA ASP A 103 -33.27 0.64 -2.47
C ASP A 103 -34.03 1.33 -3.62
N ASP A 104 -34.41 2.60 -3.47
CA ASP A 104 -35.11 3.42 -4.47
C ASP A 104 -34.20 3.99 -5.58
N TRP A 105 -32.88 4.00 -5.39
CA TRP A 105 -31.93 4.45 -6.41
C TRP A 105 -31.74 3.46 -7.58
N CYS A 106 -32.04 2.17 -7.38
CA CYS A 106 -31.96 1.16 -8.43
C CYS A 106 -33.21 1.12 -9.35
N ALA A 107 -34.21 1.97 -9.10
CA ALA A 107 -35.49 1.98 -9.82
C ALA A 107 -35.62 3.09 -10.90
N LEU A 108 -34.54 3.81 -11.23
CA LEU A 108 -34.44 4.77 -12.34
C LEU A 108 -33.52 4.23 -13.44
#